data_AF-A0AAD1TRQ6-F1
#
_entry.id   AF-A0AAD1TRQ6-F1
#
_cell.length_a   1.000
_cell.length_b   1.000
_cell.length_c   1.000
_cell.angle_alpha   90.00
_cell.angle_beta   90.00
_cell.angle_gamma   90.00
#
_symmetry.space_group_name_H-M   'P 1'
#
loop_
_entity.id
_entity.type
_entity.pdbx_description
1 polymer ?
#
loop_
_entity_poly.entity_id
_entity_poly.type
_entity_poly.pdbx_seq_one_letter_code
_entity_poly.pdbx_strand_id
1 'polypeptide(L)' 'MPEKFSNIKIFSDLSAETLQYRKSLAQITLSLRNQGVNYRWGYPAKLLVYHGDSLHAITSATQ' A
#
# COMPACT_ATOMS: atom_id res chain seq x y z
N MET A 1 -25.24 0.57 -2.35
CA MET A 1 -25.01 -0.61 -3.22
C MET A 1 -25.95 -1.73 -2.77
N PRO A 2 -26.55 -2.52 -3.68
CA PRO A 2 -27.39 -3.64 -3.28
C PRO A 2 -26.56 -4.71 -2.55
N GLU A 3 -27.11 -5.31 -1.49
CA GLU A 3 -26.40 -6.21 -0.55
C GLU A 3 -25.75 -7.44 -1.17
N LYS A 4 -26.09 -7.76 -2.43
CA LYS A 4 -25.60 -8.91 -3.19
C LYS A 4 -24.09 -8.87 -3.50
N PHE A 5 -23.43 -7.72 -3.33
CA PHE A 5 -22.02 -7.53 -3.71
C PHE A 5 -21.08 -7.23 -2.52
N SER A 6 -21.53 -7.42 -1.29
CA SER A 6 -20.76 -7.14 -0.07
C SER A 6 -19.39 -7.82 0.00
N ASN A 7 -19.20 -8.94 -0.73
CA ASN A 7 -17.96 -9.72 -0.73
C ASN A 7 -17.09 -9.55 -1.98
N ILE A 8 -17.43 -8.66 -2.92
CA ILE A 8 -16.58 -8.43 -4.09
C ILE A 8 -15.41 -7.54 -3.69
N LYS A 9 -14.20 -8.06 -3.88
CA LYS A 9 -12.95 -7.29 -3.71
C LYS A 9 -12.45 -6.86 -5.08
N ILE A 10 -12.29 -5.55 -5.25
CA ILE A 10 -11.73 -4.96 -6.46
C ILE A 10 -10.23 -4.76 -6.22
N PHE A 11 -9.42 -5.26 -7.13
CA PHE A 11 -7.97 -5.10 -7.11
C PHE A 11 -7.54 -4.31 -8.34
N SER A 12 -6.48 -3.52 -8.20
CA SER A 12 -5.82 -2.88 -9.33
C SER A 12 -5.05 -3.92 -10.14
N ASP A 13 -5.00 -3.75 -11.45
CA ASP A 13 -4.10 -4.51 -12.31
C ASP A 13 -2.67 -3.95 -12.15
N LEU A 14 -1.75 -4.81 -11.73
CA LEU A 14 -0.37 -4.44 -11.37
C LEU A 14 0.60 -5.44 -12.00
N SER A 15 1.73 -4.93 -12.49
CA SER A 15 2.81 -5.80 -13.01
C SER A 15 3.36 -6.72 -11.91
N ALA A 16 3.92 -7.86 -12.32
CA ALA A 16 4.56 -8.80 -11.39
C ALA A 16 5.67 -8.13 -10.56
N GLU A 17 6.46 -7.25 -11.19
CA GLU A 17 7.50 -6.45 -10.53
C GLU A 17 6.91 -5.54 -9.44
N THR A 18 5.81 -4.85 -9.74
CA THR A 18 5.11 -4.00 -8.76
C THR A 18 4.62 -4.83 -7.57
N LEU A 19 4.06 -6.01 -7.82
CA LEU A 19 3.61 -6.91 -6.76
C LEU A 19 4.78 -7.42 -5.91
N GLN A 20 5.93 -7.73 -6.51
CA GLN A 20 7.13 -8.13 -5.80
C GLN A 20 7.66 -7.01 -4.91
N TYR A 21 7.71 -5.77 -5.40
CA TYR A 21 8.10 -4.63 -4.58
C TYR A 21 7.14 -4.41 -3.40
N ARG A 22 5.82 -4.55 -3.62
CA ARG A 22 4.86 -4.48 -2.50
C ARG A 22 5.11 -5.57 -1.45
N LYS A 23 5.50 -6.77 -1.88
CA LYS A 23 5.86 -7.87 -0.97
C LYS A 23 7.16 -7.60 -0.21
N SER A 24 8.16 -6.96 -0.81
CA SER A 24 9.40 -6.64 -0.10
C SER A 24 9.18 -5.66 1.06
N LEU A 25 8.16 -4.80 0.95
CA LEU A 25 7.75 -3.88 2.01
C LEU A 25 6.80 -4.51 3.05
N ALA A 26 6.52 -5.82 3.01
CA ALA A 26 5.56 -6.47 3.91
C ALA A 26 5.89 -6.22 5.40
N GLN A 27 7.16 -6.37 5.79
CA GLN A 27 7.61 -6.15 7.17
C GLN A 27 7.43 -4.69 7.62
N ILE A 28 7.66 -3.73 6.72
CA ILE A 28 7.45 -2.31 6.97
C ILE A 28 5.96 -2.04 7.18
N THR A 29 5.10 -2.52 6.27
CA THR A 29 3.65 -2.31 6.39
C THR A 29 3.04 -2.99 7.62
N LEU A 30 3.58 -4.13 8.04
CA LEU A 30 3.20 -4.80 9.28
C LEU A 30 3.57 -3.94 10.50
N SER A 31 4.78 -3.41 10.53
CA SER A 31 5.24 -2.53 11.61
C SER A 31 4.40 -1.26 11.71
N LEU A 32 4.11 -0.61 10.58
CA LEU A 32 3.24 0.57 10.52
C LEU A 32 1.84 0.26 11.05
N ARG A 33 1.27 -0.89 10.65
CA ARG A 33 -0.04 -1.34 11.17
C ARG A 33 -0.01 -1.56 12.67
N ASN A 34 1.00 -2.26 13.18
CA ASN A 34 1.12 -2.56 14.61
C ASN A 34 1.27 -1.29 15.45
N GLN A 35 1.87 -0.24 14.90
CA GLN A 35 2.04 1.06 15.55
C GLN A 35 0.84 2.02 15.34
N GLY A 36 -0.21 1.57 14.64
CA GLY A 36 -1.37 2.43 14.33
C GLY A 36 -1.06 3.57 13.36
N VAL A 37 0.03 3.47 12.58
CA VAL A 37 0.39 4.47 11.59
C VAL A 37 -0.39 4.24 10.30
N ASN A 38 -1.12 5.27 9.88
CA ASN A 38 -1.92 5.22 8.65
C ASN A 38 -1.00 5.23 7.42
N TYR A 39 -1.19 4.26 6.53
CA TYR A 39 -0.49 4.19 5.25
C TYR A 39 -1.43 3.78 4.12
N ARG A 40 -1.06 4.14 2.88
CA ARG A 40 -1.77 3.71 1.66
C ARG A 40 -0.80 3.43 0.52
N TRP A 41 -1.23 2.62 -0.43
CA TRP A 41 -0.49 2.38 -1.67
C TRP A 41 -0.84 3.44 -2.70
N GLY A 42 0.17 4.12 -3.22
CA GLY A 42 0.11 4.94 -4.43
C GLY A 42 0.59 4.15 -5.65
N TYR A 43 0.05 4.50 -6.83
CA TYR A 43 0.49 3.90 -8.10
C TYR A 43 1.90 4.37 -8.50
N PRO A 44 2.73 3.51 -9.14
CA PRO A 44 2.52 2.07 -9.35
C PRO A 44 2.80 1.26 -8.06
N ALA A 45 3.88 1.61 -7.35
CA ALA A 45 4.36 0.90 -6.17
C ALA A 45 4.94 1.87 -5.11
N LYS A 46 4.21 2.93 -4.76
CA LYS A 46 4.66 3.90 -3.73
C LYS A 46 3.97 3.61 -2.41
N LEU A 47 4.71 3.51 -1.31
CA LEU A 47 4.12 3.42 0.02
C LEU A 47 4.03 4.83 0.62
N LEU A 48 2.81 5.32 0.78
CA LEU A 48 2.53 6.64 1.34
C LEU A 48 2.19 6.48 2.83
N VAL A 49 2.96 7.14 3.70
CA VAL A 49 2.84 7.06 5.15
C VAL A 49 2.44 8.42 5.70
N TYR A 50 1.38 8.47 6.50
CA TYR A 50 0.95 9.67 7.19
C TYR A 50 1.58 9.72 8.58
N HIS A 51 2.24 10.82 8.89
CA HIS A 51 2.79 11.10 10.21
C HIS A 51 2.42 12.53 10.61
N GLY A 52 1.39 12.66 11.46
CA GLY A 52 0.73 13.95 11.71
C GLY A 52 0.13 14.50 10.42
N ASP A 53 0.43 15.77 10.11
CA ASP A 53 -0.01 16.44 8.88
C ASP A 53 0.93 16.21 7.69
N SER A 54 2.01 15.44 7.87
CA SER A 54 3.01 15.18 6.84
C SER A 54 2.76 13.85 6.12
N LEU A 55 2.88 13.88 4.79
CA LEU A 55 2.83 12.70 3.94
C LEU A 55 4.23 12.35 3.45
N HIS A 56 4.73 11.21 3.88
CA HIS A 56 6.02 10.67 3.45
C HIS A 56 5.78 9.61 2.35
N ALA A 57 6.59 9.64 1.30
CA ALA A 57 6.53 8.66 0.23
C ALA A 57 7.80 7.80 0.23
N ILE A 58 7.62 6.49 0.38
CA ILE A 58 8.67 5.50 0.20
C ILE A 58 8.51 4.95 -1.21
N THR A 59 9.51 5.20 -2.04
CA THR A 59 9.59 4.70 -3.41
C THR A 59 10.79 3.77 -3.52
N SER A 60 10.76 2.83 -4.47
CA SER A 60 11.98 2.14 -4.88
C SER A 60 12.92 3.21 -5.42
N ALA A 61 14.13 3.33 -4.87
CA ALA A 61 15.19 4.02 -5.57
C ALA A 61 15.46 3.21 -6.84
N THR A 62 15.00 3.70 -7.97
CA THR A 62 15.45 3.20 -9.27
C THR A 62 16.94 3.56 -9.35
N GLN A 63 17.82 2.57 -9.17
CA GLN A 63 19.18 2.62 -9.67
C GLN A 63 19.19 2.18 -11.13
#